data_AF-A0A416EBS4-F1
#
_entry.id   AF-A0A416EBS4-F1
#
_cell.length_a   1.000
_cell.length_b   1.000
_cell.length_c   1.000
_cell.angle_alpha   90.00
_cell.angle_beta   90.00
_cell.angle_gamma   90.00
#
_symmetry.space_group_name_H-M   'P 1'
#
loop_
_entity.id
_entity.type
_entity.pdbx_description
1 polymer ?
#
loop_
_entity_poly.entity_id
_entity_poly.type
_entity_poly.pdbx_seq_one_letter_code
_entity_poly.pdbx_strand_id
1 'polypeptide(L)'
;MKTTEKKLLSNEEIASFCSQAAMLFQAGIPPVEGMAILQSDAQSPEGKAIFEEILTVCRQGESFHKALEATKVFPDYCLHMIALGEESGNLDVCMSSLADYYEKEDAIAGSIRDAVTYPFIMIAMMAAVIVVLVSRVMPIFEQVYIELGSEMTGFAASLLRLGNHLNRYSFIFVSILCILLLLYLFATRTQTGKRVTARFLNWFPLTRRFYESVACERFASGMALTLSSGMDTYSSLDMVAALVGNEKMKQKILSCKEAINAGANFAEALTGAGIFNHLYSQMVSVGFRSGNVDVVLKKIADRYEENTNRRLQSIIAILEPTLVIILSVIVGLILLSVILPLMGIMTSIG
;
A
#
# COMPACT_ATOMS: atom_id res chain seq x y z
N MET A 1 -9.75 26.58 -22.28
CA MET A 1 -10.07 25.81 -21.05
C MET A 1 -9.14 24.62 -21.00
N LYS A 2 -8.23 24.57 -20.03
CA LYS A 2 -7.44 23.35 -19.79
C LYS A 2 -8.38 22.35 -19.13
N THR A 3 -8.74 21.28 -19.83
CA THR A 3 -9.30 20.07 -19.23
C THR A 3 -8.21 19.45 -18.37
N THR A 4 -8.06 19.96 -17.16
CA THR A 4 -7.30 19.29 -16.11
C THR A 4 -8.08 18.03 -15.80
N GLU A 5 -7.56 16.86 -16.19
CA GLU A 5 -8.06 15.57 -15.74
C GLU A 5 -8.17 15.65 -14.21
N LYS A 6 -9.40 15.69 -13.68
CA LYS A 6 -9.61 15.77 -12.23
C LYS A 6 -9.09 14.45 -11.66
N LYS A 7 -8.11 14.56 -10.78
CA LYS A 7 -7.55 13.41 -10.08
C LYS A 7 -8.61 12.84 -9.15
N LEU A 8 -8.78 11.52 -9.15
CA LEU A 8 -9.61 10.83 -8.17
C LEU A 8 -9.16 11.19 -6.74
N LEU A 9 -10.14 11.30 -5.84
CA LEU A 9 -9.89 11.51 -4.42
C LEU A 9 -9.06 10.37 -3.83
N SER A 10 -8.30 10.67 -2.79
CA SER A 10 -7.59 9.68 -2.00
C SER A 10 -8.57 8.83 -1.16
N ASN A 11 -8.13 7.66 -0.69
CA ASN A 11 -8.95 6.81 0.18
C ASN A 11 -9.34 7.57 1.46
N GLU A 12 -8.41 8.30 2.08
CA GLU A 12 -8.66 9.16 3.24
C GLU A 12 -9.73 10.24 2.97
N GLU A 13 -9.65 10.92 1.81
CA GLU A 13 -10.62 11.95 1.43
C GLU A 13 -12.03 11.36 1.23
N ILE A 14 -12.12 10.19 0.59
CA ILE A 14 -13.39 9.49 0.39
C ILE A 14 -13.95 9.00 1.73
N ALA A 15 -13.11 8.41 2.59
CA ALA A 15 -13.52 7.92 3.90
C ALA A 15 -14.09 9.05 4.77
N SER A 16 -13.41 10.19 4.80
CA SER A 16 -13.86 11.37 5.54
C SER A 16 -15.17 11.93 4.99
N PHE A 17 -15.30 12.05 3.67
CA PHE A 17 -16.56 12.46 3.02
C PHE A 17 -17.71 11.52 3.38
N CYS A 18 -17.52 10.21 3.22
CA CYS A 18 -18.54 9.20 3.50
C CYS A 18 -18.91 9.18 4.99
N SER A 19 -17.94 9.32 5.89
CA SER A 19 -18.18 9.37 7.35
C SER A 19 -19.05 10.58 7.73
N GLN A 20 -18.70 11.77 7.22
CA GLN A 20 -19.45 12.99 7.49
C GLN A 20 -20.85 12.95 6.87
N ALA A 21 -20.98 12.46 5.63
CA ALA A 21 -22.26 12.25 4.99
C ALA A 21 -23.14 11.24 5.76
N ALA A 22 -22.56 10.13 6.22
CA ALA A 22 -23.26 9.14 7.04
C ALA A 22 -23.84 9.77 8.31
N MET A 23 -23.04 10.55 9.05
CA MET A 23 -23.51 11.22 10.27
C MET A 23 -24.69 12.16 10.01
N LEU A 24 -24.65 12.94 8.92
CA LEU A 24 -25.74 13.84 8.54
C LEU A 24 -27.00 13.06 8.14
N PHE A 25 -26.86 11.98 7.37
CA PHE A 25 -28.00 11.19 6.90
C PHE A 25 -28.65 10.38 8.02
N GLN A 26 -27.85 9.85 8.96
CA GLN A 26 -28.37 9.21 10.18
C GLN A 26 -29.13 10.20 11.08
N ALA A 27 -28.75 11.49 11.06
CA ALA A 27 -29.48 12.55 11.74
C ALA A 27 -30.76 12.97 11.00
N GLY A 28 -31.09 12.35 9.86
CA GLY A 28 -32.27 12.65 9.05
C GLY A 28 -32.12 13.87 8.16
N ILE A 29 -30.89 14.40 7.98
CA ILE A 29 -30.65 15.55 7.11
C ILE A 29 -30.63 15.09 5.65
N PRO A 30 -31.44 15.69 4.75
CA PRO A 30 -31.47 15.31 3.34
C PRO A 30 -30.13 15.57 2.62
N PRO A 31 -29.79 14.83 1.55
CA PRO A 31 -28.51 14.97 0.84
C PRO A 31 -28.17 16.40 0.42
N VAL A 32 -29.13 17.16 -0.10
CA VAL A 32 -28.90 18.54 -0.56
C VAL A 32 -28.51 19.47 0.60
N GLU A 33 -29.19 19.35 1.74
CA GLU A 33 -28.89 20.15 2.93
C GLU A 33 -27.57 19.70 3.56
N GLY A 34 -27.34 18.39 3.64
CA GLY A 34 -26.09 17.82 4.13
C GLY A 34 -24.88 18.32 3.34
N MET A 35 -24.95 18.30 2.00
CA MET A 35 -23.86 18.82 1.16
C MET A 35 -23.64 20.32 1.33
N ALA A 36 -24.68 21.10 1.63
CA ALA A 36 -24.54 22.54 1.91
C ALA A 36 -23.81 22.79 3.24
N ILE A 37 -24.09 21.96 4.27
CA ILE A 37 -23.35 21.97 5.53
C ILE A 37 -21.87 21.66 5.26
N LEU A 38 -21.57 20.57 4.56
CA LEU A 38 -20.19 20.19 4.23
C LEU A 38 -19.47 21.24 3.37
N GLN A 39 -20.16 21.88 2.43
CA GLN A 39 -19.59 22.97 1.62
C GLN A 39 -19.15 24.16 2.50
N SER A 40 -19.95 24.49 3.52
CA SER A 40 -19.65 25.62 4.42
C SER A 40 -18.50 25.34 5.37
N ASP A 41 -18.31 24.07 5.76
CA ASP A 41 -17.20 23.61 6.59
C ASP A 41 -15.89 23.42 5.81
N ALA A 42 -15.98 23.13 4.50
CA ALA A 42 -14.83 22.85 3.65
C ALA A 42 -13.78 23.99 3.71
N GLN A 43 -12.54 23.63 4.05
CA GLN A 43 -11.44 24.60 4.19
C GLN A 43 -10.73 24.89 2.85
N SER A 44 -10.67 23.91 1.96
CA SER A 44 -9.96 24.03 0.67
C SER A 44 -10.86 24.60 -0.43
N PRO A 45 -10.34 25.48 -1.31
CA PRO A 45 -11.06 25.95 -2.49
C PRO A 45 -11.51 24.80 -3.41
N GLU A 46 -10.68 23.77 -3.55
CA GLU A 46 -10.98 22.57 -4.35
C GLU A 46 -12.17 21.80 -3.75
N GLY A 47 -12.21 21.61 -2.43
CA GLY A 47 -13.31 20.94 -1.75
C GLY A 47 -14.62 21.70 -1.90
N LYS A 48 -14.59 23.04 -1.73
CA LYS A 48 -15.77 23.90 -1.95
C LYS A 48 -16.32 23.77 -3.36
N ALA A 49 -15.45 23.72 -4.38
CA ALA A 49 -15.84 23.56 -5.77
C ALA A 49 -16.50 22.19 -6.05
N ILE A 50 -15.99 21.12 -5.43
CA ILE A 50 -16.61 19.78 -5.53
C ILE A 50 -18.02 19.81 -4.95
N PHE A 51 -18.21 20.35 -3.75
CA PHE A 51 -19.54 20.44 -3.14
C PHE A 51 -20.49 21.37 -3.92
N GLU A 52 -19.98 22.46 -4.50
CA GLU A 52 -20.77 23.36 -5.35
C GLU A 52 -21.32 22.64 -6.59
N GLU A 53 -20.50 21.81 -7.23
CA GLU A 53 -20.89 20.99 -8.38
C GLU A 53 -21.96 19.96 -8.00
N ILE A 54 -21.76 19.25 -6.88
CA ILE A 54 -22.75 18.29 -6.35
C ILE A 54 -24.08 19.00 -6.06
N LEU A 55 -24.05 20.12 -5.33
CA LEU A 55 -25.25 20.89 -4.99
C LEU A 55 -25.98 21.41 -6.23
N THR A 56 -25.24 21.84 -7.25
CA THR A 56 -25.82 22.32 -8.50
C THR A 56 -26.64 21.23 -9.19
N VAL A 57 -26.09 20.02 -9.29
CA VAL A 57 -26.77 18.87 -9.92
C VAL A 57 -27.95 18.40 -9.07
N CYS A 58 -27.78 18.30 -7.74
CA CYS A 58 -28.88 17.96 -6.84
C CYS A 58 -30.04 18.96 -6.90
N ARG A 59 -29.75 20.28 -6.97
CA ARG A 59 -30.77 21.33 -7.09
C ARG A 59 -31.53 21.30 -8.43
N GLN A 60 -30.96 20.66 -9.45
CA GLN A 60 -31.64 20.41 -10.73
C GLN A 60 -32.61 19.22 -10.66
N GLY A 61 -32.68 18.53 -9.52
CA GLY A 61 -33.56 17.39 -9.29
C GLY A 61 -32.99 16.04 -9.73
N GLU A 62 -31.71 15.98 -10.08
CA GLU A 62 -31.02 14.72 -10.33
C GLU A 62 -30.73 13.98 -9.02
N SER A 63 -30.55 12.67 -9.12
CA SER A 63 -30.23 11.80 -7.99
C SER A 63 -28.85 12.11 -7.39
N PHE A 64 -28.67 11.81 -6.12
CA PHE A 64 -27.45 12.08 -5.38
C PHE A 64 -26.24 11.34 -5.98
N HIS A 65 -26.41 10.09 -6.42
CA HIS A 65 -25.30 9.37 -7.07
C HIS A 65 -24.84 10.07 -8.37
N LYS A 66 -25.75 10.62 -9.17
CA LYS A 66 -25.41 11.34 -10.41
C LYS A 66 -24.72 12.66 -10.12
N ALA A 67 -25.12 13.34 -9.06
CA ALA A 67 -24.45 14.55 -8.60
C ALA A 67 -22.99 14.28 -8.22
N LEU A 68 -22.72 13.15 -7.57
CA LEU A 68 -21.36 12.70 -7.28
C LEU A 68 -20.61 12.26 -8.55
N GLU A 69 -21.25 11.52 -9.44
CA GLU A 69 -20.67 11.09 -10.71
C GLU A 69 -20.21 12.28 -11.58
N ALA A 70 -21.00 13.35 -11.61
CA ALA A 70 -20.69 14.56 -12.37
C ALA A 70 -19.33 15.18 -12.01
N THR A 71 -18.92 15.08 -10.73
CA THR A 71 -17.64 15.61 -10.25
C THR A 71 -16.43 14.89 -10.86
N LYS A 72 -16.60 13.63 -11.27
CA LYS A 72 -15.55 12.72 -11.77
C LYS A 72 -14.38 12.50 -10.82
N VAL A 73 -14.57 12.72 -9.50
CA VAL A 73 -13.52 12.50 -8.49
C VAL A 73 -13.75 11.25 -7.64
N PHE A 74 -14.96 10.69 -7.68
CA PHE A 74 -15.30 9.45 -6.97
C PHE A 74 -15.10 8.22 -7.86
N PRO A 75 -14.59 7.11 -7.30
CA PRO A 75 -14.44 5.87 -8.03
C PRO A 75 -15.80 5.19 -8.28
N ASP A 76 -15.91 4.45 -9.39
CA ASP A 76 -17.15 3.78 -9.85
C ASP A 76 -17.82 2.92 -8.76
N TYR A 77 -17.02 2.24 -7.94
CA TYR A 77 -17.56 1.43 -6.84
C TYR A 77 -18.33 2.26 -5.82
N CYS A 78 -17.76 3.40 -5.42
CA CYS A 78 -18.40 4.33 -4.50
C CYS A 78 -19.74 4.79 -5.10
N LEU A 79 -19.73 5.21 -6.37
CA LEU A 79 -20.93 5.67 -7.07
C LEU A 79 -22.04 4.59 -7.13
N HIS A 80 -21.69 3.35 -7.48
CA HIS A 80 -22.66 2.25 -7.54
C HIS A 80 -23.27 1.89 -6.18
N MET A 81 -22.45 1.87 -5.11
CA MET A 81 -22.97 1.63 -3.75
C MET A 81 -23.91 2.74 -3.30
N ILE A 82 -23.59 3.98 -3.65
CA ILE A 82 -24.42 5.14 -3.33
C ILE A 82 -25.74 5.09 -4.09
N ALA A 83 -25.71 4.71 -5.38
CA ALA A 83 -26.91 4.51 -6.18
C ALA A 83 -27.82 3.43 -5.56
N LEU A 84 -27.25 2.30 -5.14
CA LEU A 84 -28.00 1.25 -4.45
C LEU A 84 -28.58 1.74 -3.11
N GLY A 85 -27.81 2.48 -2.32
CA GLY A 85 -28.27 3.06 -1.06
C GLY A 85 -29.41 4.05 -1.25
N GLU A 86 -29.36 4.82 -2.33
CA GLU A 86 -30.40 5.76 -2.73
C GLU A 86 -31.68 5.03 -3.19
N GLU A 87 -31.57 3.99 -4.02
CA GLU A 87 -32.70 3.17 -4.48
C GLU A 87 -33.36 2.37 -3.35
N SER A 88 -32.55 1.86 -2.40
CA SER A 88 -33.02 1.06 -1.26
C SER A 88 -33.45 1.89 -0.05
N GLY A 89 -33.20 3.21 -0.06
CA GLY A 89 -33.50 4.11 1.06
C GLY A 89 -32.58 3.96 2.27
N ASN A 90 -31.46 3.26 2.13
CA ASN A 90 -30.47 2.99 3.19
C ASN A 90 -29.15 3.73 2.94
N LEU A 91 -29.23 4.98 2.49
CA LEU A 91 -28.08 5.79 2.10
C LEU A 91 -27.11 6.01 3.27
N ASP A 92 -27.65 6.18 4.48
CA ASP A 92 -26.92 6.32 5.73
C ASP A 92 -26.06 5.08 6.05
N VAL A 93 -26.62 3.88 5.91
CA VAL A 93 -25.90 2.61 6.08
C VAL A 93 -24.82 2.44 5.01
N CYS A 94 -25.14 2.77 3.76
CA CYS A 94 -24.19 2.67 2.64
C CYS A 94 -23.01 3.63 2.83
N MET A 95 -23.25 4.89 3.22
CA MET A 95 -22.20 5.86 3.50
C MET A 95 -21.32 5.43 4.66
N SER A 96 -21.91 4.95 5.75
CA SER A 96 -21.16 4.45 6.92
C SER A 96 -20.25 3.29 6.52
N SER A 97 -20.79 2.36 5.73
CA SER A 97 -20.05 1.16 5.32
C SER A 97 -18.97 1.47 4.27
N LEU A 98 -19.19 2.47 3.41
CA LEU A 98 -18.15 3.02 2.52
C LEU A 98 -17.04 3.73 3.31
N ALA A 99 -17.38 4.46 4.36
CA ALA A 99 -16.40 5.11 5.23
C ALA A 99 -15.47 4.08 5.88
N ASP A 100 -16.04 3.05 6.52
CA ASP A 100 -15.30 1.92 7.10
C ASP A 100 -14.37 1.27 6.06
N TYR A 101 -14.86 1.06 4.84
CA TYR A 101 -14.09 0.41 3.77
C TYR A 101 -12.92 1.27 3.30
N TYR A 102 -13.13 2.56 3.02
CA TYR A 102 -12.06 3.42 2.53
C TYR A 102 -11.05 3.77 3.62
N GLU A 103 -11.46 3.82 4.90
CA GLU A 103 -10.54 3.96 6.04
C GLU A 103 -9.59 2.75 6.13
N LYS A 104 -10.11 1.53 5.98
CA LYS A 104 -9.29 0.32 5.90
C LYS A 104 -8.37 0.30 4.69
N GLU A 105 -8.88 0.68 3.52
CA GLU A 105 -8.05 0.76 2.32
C GLU A 105 -6.93 1.80 2.46
N ASP A 106 -7.16 2.91 3.16
CA ASP A 106 -6.13 3.89 3.49
C ASP A 106 -5.11 3.32 4.49
N ALA A 107 -5.57 2.67 5.57
CA ALA A 107 -4.69 2.02 6.55
C ALA A 107 -3.79 0.95 5.93
N ILE A 108 -4.33 0.14 5.02
CA ILE A 108 -3.55 -0.84 4.25
C ILE A 108 -2.54 -0.13 3.34
N ALA A 109 -2.95 0.92 2.62
CA ALA A 109 -2.06 1.68 1.75
C ALA A 109 -0.94 2.38 2.54
N GLY A 110 -1.25 2.89 3.73
CA GLY A 110 -0.30 3.46 4.69
C GLY A 110 0.69 2.41 5.18
N SER A 111 0.21 1.26 5.64
CA SER A 111 1.05 0.15 6.10
C SER A 111 2.02 -0.34 5.02
N ILE A 112 1.55 -0.44 3.77
CA ILE A 112 2.41 -0.80 2.62
C ILE A 112 3.44 0.31 2.36
N ARG A 113 3.02 1.57 2.40
CA ARG A 113 3.91 2.73 2.20
C ARG A 113 5.01 2.73 3.25
N ASP A 114 4.67 2.55 4.52
CA ASP A 114 5.63 2.57 5.62
C ASP A 114 6.62 1.42 5.52
N ALA A 115 6.13 0.21 5.19
CA ALA A 115 6.94 -0.97 4.97
C ALA A 115 7.97 -0.84 3.85
N VAL A 116 7.69 -0.01 2.82
CA VAL A 116 8.61 0.23 1.70
C VAL A 116 9.50 1.45 1.95
N THR A 117 8.94 2.50 2.54
CA THR A 117 9.64 3.78 2.76
C THR A 117 10.80 3.62 3.74
N TYR A 118 10.57 2.91 4.84
CA TYR A 118 11.57 2.77 5.90
C TYR A 118 12.86 2.05 5.42
N PRO A 119 12.82 0.85 4.79
CA PRO A 119 14.02 0.21 4.25
C PRO A 119 14.74 1.07 3.22
N PHE A 120 13.99 1.83 2.40
CA PHE A 120 14.56 2.67 1.37
C PHE A 120 15.41 3.81 1.96
N ILE A 121 14.89 4.49 2.99
CA ILE A 121 15.63 5.54 3.71
C ILE A 121 16.91 4.98 4.32
N MET A 122 16.84 3.81 4.98
CA MET A 122 18.04 3.21 5.59
C MET A 122 19.09 2.82 4.54
N ILE A 123 18.68 2.21 3.43
CA ILE A 123 19.60 1.85 2.33
C ILE A 123 20.24 3.11 1.75
N ALA A 124 19.47 4.20 1.58
CA ALA A 124 19.99 5.48 1.13
C ALA A 124 21.02 6.06 2.11
N MET A 125 20.74 6.03 3.42
CA MET A 125 21.69 6.46 4.44
C MET A 125 22.95 5.58 4.48
N MET A 126 22.80 4.25 4.41
CA MET A 126 23.91 3.31 4.36
C MET A 126 24.80 3.57 3.15
N ALA A 127 24.20 3.76 1.97
CA ALA A 127 24.92 4.10 0.75
C ALA A 127 25.68 5.43 0.90
N ALA A 128 25.06 6.47 1.49
CA ALA A 128 25.72 7.74 1.73
C ALA A 128 26.94 7.62 2.66
N VAL A 129 26.82 6.87 3.76
CA VAL A 129 27.94 6.61 4.69
C VAL A 129 29.07 5.88 3.98
N ILE A 130 28.77 4.83 3.21
CA ILE A 130 29.78 4.08 2.44
C ILE A 130 30.50 4.99 1.44
N VAL A 131 29.77 5.84 0.71
CA VAL A 131 30.36 6.79 -0.24
C VAL A 131 31.32 7.76 0.47
N VAL A 132 30.95 8.30 1.63
CA VAL A 132 31.83 9.20 2.40
C VAL A 132 33.09 8.47 2.87
N LEU A 133 32.94 7.27 3.44
CA LEU A 133 34.08 6.48 3.91
C LEU A 133 35.05 6.18 2.77
N VAL A 134 34.55 5.74 1.62
CA VAL A 134 35.42 5.36 0.51
C VAL A 134 36.02 6.59 -0.21
N SER A 135 35.27 7.68 -0.37
CA SER A 135 35.74 8.86 -1.10
C SER A 135 36.62 9.81 -0.28
N ARG A 136 36.43 9.88 1.05
CA ARG A 136 37.16 10.82 1.92
C ARG A 136 38.12 10.12 2.87
N VAL A 137 37.68 9.04 3.51
CA VAL A 137 38.48 8.40 4.56
C VAL A 137 39.57 7.53 3.94
N MET A 138 39.24 6.72 2.94
CA MET A 138 40.20 5.81 2.32
C MET A 138 41.42 6.50 1.67
N PRO A 139 41.29 7.63 0.95
CA PRO A 139 42.44 8.31 0.34
C PRO A 139 43.38 8.96 1.36
N ILE A 140 42.85 9.44 2.50
CA ILE A 140 43.68 9.97 3.59
C ILE A 140 44.63 8.88 4.08
N PHE A 141 44.12 7.65 4.24
CA PHE A 141 44.95 6.52 4.65
C PHE A 141 45.93 6.05 3.57
N GLU A 142 45.59 6.17 2.28
CA GLU A 142 46.55 5.95 1.19
C GLU A 142 47.74 6.91 1.27
N GLN A 143 47.49 8.21 1.48
CA GLN A 143 48.53 9.23 1.60
C GLN A 143 49.47 8.97 2.78
N VAL A 144 48.90 8.68 3.95
CA VAL A 144 49.67 8.31 5.14
C VAL A 144 50.54 7.08 4.88
N TYR A 145 50.06 6.12 4.10
CA TYR A 145 50.82 4.92 3.78
C TYR A 145 52.01 5.20 2.84
N ILE A 146 51.81 6.06 1.83
CA ILE A 146 52.87 6.52 0.92
C ILE A 146 53.95 7.30 1.69
N GLU A 147 53.54 8.17 2.61
CA GLU A 147 54.47 8.95 3.45
C GLU A 147 55.32 8.08 4.37
N LEU A 148 54.80 6.92 4.79
CA LEU A 148 55.50 5.97 5.65
C LEU A 148 56.39 5.00 4.86
N GLY A 149 56.51 5.15 3.54
CA GLY A 149 57.46 4.43 2.69
C GLY A 149 57.17 2.93 2.51
N SER A 150 55.95 2.49 2.85
CA SER A 150 55.51 1.09 2.73
C SER A 150 54.56 0.96 1.54
N GLU A 151 54.64 -0.15 0.80
CA GLU A 151 53.63 -0.50 -0.21
C GLU A 151 52.50 -1.29 0.44
N MET A 152 51.24 -0.89 0.19
CA MET A 152 50.12 -1.66 0.73
C MET A 152 50.18 -3.06 0.12
N THR A 153 50.35 -4.08 0.96
CA THR A 153 50.35 -5.49 0.55
C THR A 153 49.12 -6.22 1.12
N GLY A 154 48.65 -7.25 0.41
CA GLY A 154 47.57 -8.12 0.87
C GLY A 154 46.14 -7.54 0.74
N PHE A 155 45.28 -7.86 1.71
CA PHE A 155 43.84 -7.53 1.71
C PHE A 155 43.58 -6.03 1.66
N ALA A 156 44.40 -5.24 2.36
CA ALA A 156 44.31 -3.78 2.40
C ALA A 156 44.58 -3.15 1.01
N ALA A 157 45.52 -3.70 0.24
CA ALA A 157 45.83 -3.24 -1.12
C ALA A 157 44.67 -3.50 -2.10
N SER A 158 44.00 -4.65 -1.96
CA SER A 158 42.82 -4.99 -2.76
C SER A 158 41.62 -4.09 -2.42
N LEU A 159 41.41 -3.83 -1.13
CA LEU A 159 40.41 -2.87 -0.66
C LEU A 159 40.71 -1.45 -1.14
N LEU A 160 41.97 -1.02 -1.16
CA LEU A 160 42.33 0.31 -1.63
C LEU A 160 42.25 0.45 -3.14
N ARG A 161 42.55 -0.60 -3.91
CA ARG A 161 42.23 -0.66 -5.36
C ARG A 161 40.71 -0.58 -5.60
N LEU A 162 39.91 -1.33 -4.84
CA LEU A 162 38.45 -1.21 -4.87
C LEU A 162 37.99 0.19 -4.47
N GLY A 163 38.62 0.79 -3.46
CA GLY A 163 38.38 2.15 -2.99
C GLY A 163 38.67 3.23 -4.01
N ASN A 164 39.81 3.14 -4.71
CA ASN A 164 40.18 4.05 -5.79
C ASN A 164 39.31 3.85 -7.04
N HIS A 165 38.88 2.61 -7.32
CA HIS A 165 37.84 2.36 -8.31
C HIS A 165 36.49 2.96 -7.89
N LEU A 166 36.07 2.79 -6.64
CA LEU A 166 34.85 3.36 -6.06
C LEU A 166 34.88 4.90 -6.01
N ASN A 167 36.04 5.51 -5.77
CA ASN A 167 36.21 6.96 -5.78
C ASN A 167 36.11 7.50 -7.21
N ARG A 168 36.74 6.82 -8.19
CA ARG A 168 36.57 7.09 -9.62
C ARG A 168 35.13 6.87 -10.10
N TYR A 169 34.41 5.94 -9.47
CA TYR A 169 33.00 5.63 -9.71
C TYR A 169 32.06 6.21 -8.64
N SER A 170 32.47 7.26 -7.91
CA SER A 170 31.60 7.96 -6.96
C SER A 170 30.32 8.44 -7.64
N PHE A 171 30.45 8.84 -8.91
CA PHE A 171 29.33 9.17 -9.81
C PHE A 171 28.38 7.98 -10.06
N ILE A 172 28.87 6.73 -10.10
CA ILE A 172 28.04 5.52 -10.23
C ILE A 172 27.25 5.28 -8.95
N PHE A 173 27.84 5.45 -7.76
CA PHE A 173 27.11 5.30 -6.50
C PHE A 173 26.04 6.39 -6.31
N VAL A 174 26.37 7.65 -6.64
CA VAL A 174 25.39 8.74 -6.70
C VAL A 174 24.31 8.44 -7.73
N SER A 175 24.67 7.89 -8.89
CA SER A 175 23.72 7.47 -9.93
C SER A 175 22.83 6.31 -9.46
N ILE A 176 23.35 5.34 -8.71
CA ILE A 176 22.57 4.23 -8.13
C ILE A 176 21.59 4.80 -7.09
N LEU A 177 22.03 5.72 -6.23
CA LEU A 177 21.17 6.38 -5.25
C LEU A 177 20.07 7.19 -5.93
N CYS A 178 20.39 7.94 -6.99
CA CYS A 178 19.42 8.66 -7.81
C CYS A 178 18.46 7.72 -8.53
N ILE A 179 18.94 6.59 -9.09
CA ILE A 179 18.10 5.58 -9.75
C ILE A 179 17.15 4.94 -8.74
N LEU A 180 17.64 4.58 -7.56
CA LEU A 180 16.83 4.05 -6.47
C LEU A 180 15.75 5.07 -6.06
N LEU A 181 16.11 6.36 -5.90
CA LEU A 181 15.18 7.43 -5.53
C LEU A 181 14.14 7.66 -6.63
N LEU A 182 14.55 7.65 -7.89
CA LEU A 182 13.65 7.76 -9.04
C LEU A 182 12.72 6.56 -9.15
N LEU A 183 13.21 5.33 -8.93
CA LEU A 183 12.39 4.11 -8.87
C LEU A 183 11.38 4.18 -7.73
N TYR A 184 11.80 4.61 -6.54
CA TYR A 184 10.91 4.80 -5.39
C TYR A 184 9.84 5.85 -5.66
N LEU A 185 10.22 7.02 -6.19
CA LEU A 185 9.28 8.08 -6.56
C LEU A 185 8.33 7.63 -7.67
N PHE A 186 8.83 6.94 -8.69
CA PHE A 186 8.01 6.41 -9.77
C PHE A 186 7.01 5.37 -9.24
N ALA A 187 7.47 4.43 -8.40
CA ALA A 187 6.65 3.38 -7.80
C ALA A 187 5.54 3.91 -6.88
N THR A 188 5.82 4.97 -6.11
CA THR A 188 4.89 5.53 -5.12
C THR A 188 3.97 6.61 -5.69
N ARG A 189 4.45 7.43 -6.64
CA ARG A 189 3.70 8.60 -7.17
C ARG A 189 2.90 8.31 -8.43
N THR A 190 3.29 7.34 -9.26
CA THR A 190 2.60 7.09 -10.54
C THR A 190 1.67 5.88 -10.49
N GLN A 191 0.49 5.97 -11.12
CA GLN A 191 -0.46 4.85 -11.22
C GLN A 191 0.14 3.66 -11.98
N THR A 192 0.95 3.93 -13.00
CA THR A 192 1.71 2.91 -13.74
C THR A 192 2.77 2.26 -12.86
N GLY A 193 3.49 3.05 -12.05
CA GLY A 193 4.45 2.56 -11.07
C GLY A 193 3.80 1.64 -10.03
N LYS A 194 2.62 1.98 -9.51
CA LYS A 194 1.86 1.10 -8.60
C LYS A 194 1.52 -0.24 -9.25
N ARG A 195 1.08 -0.25 -10.52
CA ARG A 195 0.76 -1.48 -11.27
C ARG A 195 1.99 -2.34 -11.56
N VAL A 196 3.10 -1.73 -11.97
CA VAL A 196 4.36 -2.43 -12.27
C VAL A 196 4.98 -3.00 -10.99
N THR A 197 4.97 -2.21 -9.92
CA THR A 197 5.43 -2.62 -8.58
C THR A 197 4.59 -3.78 -8.07
N ALA A 198 3.26 -3.71 -8.16
CA ALA A 198 2.38 -4.82 -7.80
C ALA A 198 2.66 -6.10 -8.61
N ARG A 199 2.95 -5.98 -9.92
CA ARG A 199 3.32 -7.13 -10.76
C ARG A 199 4.69 -7.72 -10.38
N PHE A 200 5.67 -6.87 -10.09
CA PHE A 200 7.01 -7.29 -9.67
C PHE A 200 6.99 -7.95 -8.28
N LEU A 201 6.31 -7.35 -7.29
CA LEU A 201 6.18 -7.96 -5.97
C LEU A 201 5.34 -9.23 -5.98
N ASN A 202 4.39 -9.41 -6.90
CA ASN A 202 3.67 -10.68 -7.04
C ASN A 202 4.57 -11.85 -7.49
N TRP A 203 5.72 -11.56 -8.11
CA TRP A 203 6.68 -12.58 -8.54
C TRP A 203 7.57 -13.07 -7.39
N PHE A 204 7.88 -12.22 -6.41
CA PHE A 204 8.76 -12.59 -5.31
C PHE A 204 8.01 -13.45 -4.25
N PRO A 205 8.55 -14.61 -3.85
CA PRO A 205 7.80 -15.60 -3.07
C PRO A 205 7.44 -15.15 -1.66
N LEU A 206 8.25 -14.28 -1.02
CA LEU A 206 7.93 -13.70 0.29
C LEU A 206 6.73 -12.75 0.21
N THR A 207 6.66 -11.91 -0.83
CA THR A 207 5.62 -10.90 -0.99
C THR A 207 4.33 -11.47 -1.57
N ARG A 208 4.39 -12.58 -2.32
CA ARG A 208 3.20 -13.25 -2.86
C ARG A 208 2.16 -13.61 -1.78
N ARG A 209 2.58 -14.15 -0.63
CA ARG A 209 1.67 -14.49 0.47
C ARG A 209 1.02 -13.25 1.09
N PHE A 210 1.72 -12.12 1.09
CA PHE A 210 1.19 -10.85 1.56
C PHE A 210 0.10 -10.32 0.62
N TYR A 211 0.36 -10.28 -0.69
CA TYR A 211 -0.64 -9.82 -1.67
C TYR A 211 -1.87 -10.73 -1.74
N GLU A 212 -1.71 -12.03 -1.54
CA GLU A 212 -2.85 -12.96 -1.44
C GLU A 212 -3.69 -12.68 -0.18
N SER A 213 -3.03 -12.40 0.95
CA SER A 213 -3.70 -12.01 2.21
C SER A 213 -4.50 -10.72 2.07
N VAL A 214 -3.91 -9.68 1.44
CA VAL A 214 -4.59 -8.41 1.14
C VAL A 214 -5.76 -8.63 0.17
N ALA A 215 -5.60 -9.48 -0.84
CA ALA A 215 -6.69 -9.78 -1.76
C ALA A 215 -7.86 -10.52 -1.08
N CYS A 216 -7.57 -11.43 -0.14
CA CYS A 216 -8.59 -12.11 0.66
C CYS A 216 -9.30 -11.15 1.62
N GLU A 217 -8.57 -10.22 2.24
CA GLU A 217 -9.13 -9.14 3.06
C GLU A 217 -10.09 -8.29 2.23
N ARG A 218 -9.65 -7.77 1.08
CA ARG A 218 -10.48 -6.94 0.18
C ARG A 218 -11.74 -7.64 -0.29
N PHE A 219 -11.61 -8.92 -0.62
CA PHE A 219 -12.76 -9.75 -0.97
C PHE A 219 -13.74 -9.86 0.21
N ALA A 220 -13.24 -10.18 1.41
CA ALA A 220 -14.06 -10.31 2.61
C ALA A 220 -14.74 -8.99 2.99
N SER A 221 -14.00 -7.88 3.00
CA SER A 221 -14.52 -6.52 3.27
C SER A 221 -15.54 -6.09 2.23
N GLY A 222 -15.27 -6.30 0.94
CA GLY A 222 -16.21 -5.95 -0.13
C GLY A 222 -17.49 -6.79 -0.09
N MET A 223 -17.38 -8.09 0.19
CA MET A 223 -18.56 -8.95 0.35
C MET A 223 -19.35 -8.57 1.62
N ALA A 224 -18.68 -8.28 2.73
CA ALA A 224 -19.34 -7.82 3.95
C ALA A 224 -20.13 -6.52 3.69
N LEU A 225 -19.50 -5.54 3.03
CA LEU A 225 -20.07 -4.25 2.68
C LEU A 225 -21.29 -4.37 1.76
N THR A 226 -21.16 -5.13 0.67
CA THR A 226 -22.26 -5.30 -0.29
C THR A 226 -23.44 -6.05 0.31
N LEU A 227 -23.18 -7.11 1.08
CA LEU A 227 -24.23 -7.89 1.75
C LEU A 227 -24.91 -7.11 2.88
N SER A 228 -24.17 -6.33 3.68
CA SER A 228 -24.76 -5.47 4.73
C SER A 228 -25.61 -4.34 4.15
N SER A 229 -25.35 -3.96 2.88
CA SER A 229 -26.12 -2.96 2.14
C SER A 229 -27.35 -3.56 1.43
N GLY A 230 -27.66 -4.84 1.68
CA GLY A 230 -28.86 -5.50 1.17
C GLY A 230 -28.71 -6.11 -0.23
N MET A 231 -27.50 -6.15 -0.80
CA MET A 231 -27.27 -6.86 -2.06
C MET A 231 -27.38 -8.37 -1.88
N ASP A 232 -27.86 -9.06 -2.91
CA ASP A 232 -27.80 -10.51 -2.95
C ASP A 232 -26.36 -11.00 -3.22
N THR A 233 -26.06 -12.23 -2.82
CA THR A 233 -24.71 -12.80 -2.91
C THR A 233 -24.16 -12.84 -4.34
N TYR A 234 -25.02 -13.01 -5.35
CA TYR A 234 -24.57 -13.10 -6.75
C TYR A 234 -24.15 -11.74 -7.28
N SER A 235 -24.97 -10.71 -7.05
CA SER A 235 -24.67 -9.32 -7.40
C SER A 235 -23.47 -8.80 -6.60
N SER A 236 -23.35 -9.17 -5.33
CA SER A 236 -22.16 -8.89 -4.51
C SER A 236 -20.87 -9.45 -5.13
N LEU A 237 -20.89 -10.69 -5.61
CA LEU A 237 -19.71 -11.30 -6.24
C LEU A 237 -19.25 -10.54 -7.50
N ASP A 238 -20.18 -10.09 -8.34
CA ASP A 238 -19.86 -9.28 -9.51
C ASP A 238 -19.23 -7.94 -9.14
N MET A 239 -19.83 -7.27 -8.16
CA MET A 239 -19.34 -5.99 -7.69
C MET A 239 -17.95 -6.09 -7.06
N VAL A 240 -17.74 -7.12 -6.23
CA VAL A 240 -16.44 -7.39 -5.61
C VAL A 240 -15.40 -7.84 -6.65
N ALA A 241 -15.79 -8.57 -7.70
CA ALA A 241 -14.88 -8.93 -8.78
C ALA A 241 -14.36 -7.70 -9.55
N ALA A 242 -15.19 -6.65 -9.71
CA ALA A 242 -14.77 -5.39 -10.32
C ALA A 242 -13.84 -4.57 -9.40
N LEU A 243 -14.05 -4.67 -8.08
CA LEU A 243 -13.28 -3.99 -7.06
C LEU A 243 -11.88 -4.56 -6.84
N VAL A 244 -11.76 -5.89 -6.84
CA VAL A 244 -10.52 -6.52 -6.46
C VAL A 244 -9.48 -6.30 -7.56
N GLY A 245 -8.59 -5.32 -7.34
CA GLY A 245 -7.51 -4.95 -8.27
C GLY A 245 -6.43 -6.03 -8.51
N ASN A 246 -6.65 -7.25 -8.01
CA ASN A 246 -5.82 -8.42 -8.24
C ASN A 246 -6.50 -9.35 -9.24
N GLU A 247 -5.97 -9.42 -10.46
CA GLU A 247 -6.52 -10.23 -11.56
C GLU A 247 -6.68 -11.71 -11.18
N LYS A 248 -5.75 -12.26 -10.40
CA LYS A 248 -5.83 -13.65 -9.95
C LYS A 248 -6.99 -13.85 -8.98
N MET A 249 -7.23 -12.90 -8.08
CA MET A 249 -8.38 -12.99 -7.18
C MET A 249 -9.69 -12.77 -7.94
N LYS A 250 -9.74 -11.85 -8.92
CA LYS A 250 -10.88 -11.69 -9.82
C LYS A 250 -11.27 -13.02 -10.50
N GLN A 251 -10.29 -13.75 -11.03
CA GLN A 251 -10.52 -15.08 -11.61
C GLN A 251 -11.07 -16.09 -10.58
N LYS A 252 -10.55 -16.09 -9.35
CA LYS A 252 -11.08 -16.93 -8.26
C LYS A 252 -12.54 -16.58 -7.96
N ILE A 253 -12.90 -15.30 -7.91
CA ILE A 253 -14.27 -14.84 -7.66
C ILE A 253 -15.21 -15.31 -8.77
N LEU A 254 -14.80 -15.17 -10.04
CA LEU A 254 -15.58 -15.65 -11.18
C LEU A 254 -15.76 -17.17 -11.14
N SER A 255 -14.72 -17.93 -10.80
CA SER A 255 -14.81 -19.38 -10.64
C SER A 255 -15.73 -19.79 -9.47
N CYS A 256 -15.68 -19.06 -8.35
CA CYS A 256 -16.61 -19.26 -7.23
C CYS A 256 -18.06 -19.03 -7.67
N LYS A 257 -18.30 -17.96 -8.43
CA LYS A 257 -19.62 -17.61 -8.97
C LYS A 257 -20.14 -18.70 -9.93
N GLU A 258 -19.29 -19.22 -10.80
CA GLU A 258 -19.63 -20.35 -11.68
C GLU A 258 -19.97 -21.63 -10.89
N ALA A 259 -19.23 -21.93 -9.83
CA ALA A 259 -19.49 -23.09 -8.98
C ALA A 259 -20.84 -22.98 -8.25
N ILE A 260 -21.21 -21.79 -7.75
CA ILE A 260 -22.52 -21.54 -7.15
C ILE A 260 -23.63 -21.74 -8.19
N ASN A 261 -23.44 -21.23 -9.42
CA ASN A 261 -24.37 -21.44 -10.53
C ASN A 261 -24.53 -22.91 -10.92
N ALA A 262 -23.47 -23.71 -10.76
CA ALA A 262 -23.51 -25.16 -10.96
C ALA A 262 -24.16 -25.93 -9.79
N GLY A 263 -24.61 -25.24 -8.74
CA GLY A 263 -25.31 -25.81 -7.59
C GLY A 263 -24.42 -26.17 -6.39
N ALA A 264 -23.13 -25.79 -6.41
CA ALA A 264 -22.26 -25.96 -5.25
C ALA A 264 -22.74 -25.08 -4.08
N ASN A 265 -22.60 -25.56 -2.85
CA ASN A 265 -22.87 -24.71 -1.70
C ASN A 265 -21.79 -23.62 -1.57
N PHE A 266 -22.13 -22.51 -0.88
CA PHE A 266 -21.26 -21.33 -0.85
C PHE A 266 -19.86 -21.61 -0.26
N ALA A 267 -19.77 -22.51 0.72
CA ALA A 267 -18.49 -22.87 1.35
C ALA A 267 -17.60 -23.72 0.45
N GLU A 268 -18.20 -24.67 -0.29
CA GLU A 268 -17.52 -25.47 -1.30
C GLU A 268 -17.02 -24.60 -2.43
N ALA A 269 -17.84 -23.65 -2.91
CA ALA A 269 -17.44 -22.72 -3.95
C ALA A 269 -16.26 -21.83 -3.52
N LEU A 270 -16.29 -21.27 -2.30
CA LEU A 270 -15.20 -20.46 -1.75
C LEU A 270 -13.89 -21.25 -1.57
N THR A 271 -14.00 -22.49 -1.10
CA THR A 271 -12.84 -23.37 -0.88
C THR A 271 -12.27 -23.89 -2.19
N GLY A 272 -13.14 -24.29 -3.13
CA GLY A 272 -12.77 -24.81 -4.45
C GLY A 272 -12.11 -23.75 -5.33
N ALA A 273 -12.59 -22.50 -5.26
CA ALA A 273 -11.93 -21.36 -5.89
C ALA A 273 -10.63 -20.94 -5.20
N GLY A 274 -10.34 -21.48 -4.01
CA GLY A 274 -9.16 -21.13 -3.22
C GLY A 274 -9.15 -19.68 -2.74
N ILE A 275 -10.33 -19.09 -2.50
CA ILE A 275 -10.48 -17.75 -1.93
C ILE A 275 -10.17 -17.80 -0.43
N PHE A 276 -10.72 -18.78 0.26
CA PHE A 276 -10.53 -19.00 1.69
C PHE A 276 -10.04 -20.42 1.98
N ASN A 277 -9.47 -20.59 3.18
CA ASN A 277 -9.21 -21.92 3.73
C ASN A 277 -10.53 -22.56 4.21
N HIS A 278 -10.49 -23.87 4.47
CA HIS A 278 -11.67 -24.61 4.91
C HIS A 278 -12.33 -24.02 6.17
N LEU A 279 -11.54 -23.51 7.12
CA LEU A 279 -12.07 -22.92 8.36
C LEU A 279 -12.92 -21.68 8.07
N TYR A 280 -12.39 -20.73 7.30
CA TYR A 280 -13.10 -19.49 6.96
C TYR A 280 -14.29 -19.76 6.05
N SER A 281 -14.17 -20.65 5.06
CA SER A 281 -15.32 -21.07 4.24
C SER A 281 -16.44 -21.68 5.09
N GLN A 282 -16.09 -22.50 6.09
CA GLN A 282 -17.08 -23.08 7.01
C GLN A 282 -17.74 -22.02 7.88
N MET A 283 -16.98 -21.03 8.38
CA MET A 283 -17.54 -19.91 9.13
C MET A 283 -18.55 -19.14 8.27
N VAL A 284 -18.21 -18.85 7.00
CA VAL A 284 -19.11 -18.20 6.06
C VAL A 284 -20.38 -19.03 5.84
N SER A 285 -20.27 -20.37 5.72
CA SER A 285 -21.43 -21.27 5.64
C SER A 285 -22.38 -21.12 6.84
N VAL A 286 -21.82 -21.09 8.05
CA VAL A 286 -22.58 -20.92 9.29
C VAL A 286 -23.22 -19.53 9.35
N GLY A 287 -22.50 -18.48 8.95
CA GLY A 287 -23.02 -17.12 8.79
C GLY A 287 -24.18 -17.06 7.81
N PHE A 288 -24.05 -17.70 6.65
CA PHE A 288 -25.09 -17.76 5.61
C PHE A 288 -26.36 -18.45 6.12
N ARG A 289 -26.22 -19.61 6.79
CA ARG A 289 -27.36 -20.34 7.38
C ARG A 289 -28.05 -19.59 8.53
N SER A 290 -27.32 -18.72 9.21
CA SER A 290 -27.84 -17.91 10.32
C SER A 290 -28.26 -16.49 9.92
N GLY A 291 -28.11 -16.12 8.63
CA GLY A 291 -28.44 -14.79 8.12
C GLY A 291 -27.47 -13.68 8.55
N ASN A 292 -26.28 -14.01 9.06
CA ASN A 292 -25.28 -13.05 9.55
C ASN A 292 -23.95 -13.17 8.78
N VAL A 293 -24.03 -13.38 7.46
CA VAL A 293 -22.87 -13.64 6.60
C VAL A 293 -21.97 -12.41 6.46
N ASP A 294 -22.56 -11.23 6.44
CA ASP A 294 -21.93 -9.91 6.45
C ASP A 294 -21.05 -9.72 7.71
N VAL A 295 -21.57 -10.03 8.89
CA VAL A 295 -20.84 -9.95 10.17
C VAL A 295 -19.67 -10.93 10.20
N VAL A 296 -19.89 -12.15 9.70
CA VAL A 296 -18.83 -13.17 9.63
C VAL A 296 -17.73 -12.75 8.65
N LEU A 297 -18.09 -12.22 7.48
CA LEU A 297 -17.13 -11.73 6.48
C LEU A 297 -16.35 -10.53 7.00
N LYS A 298 -16.99 -9.57 7.70
CA LYS A 298 -16.31 -8.46 8.37
C LYS A 298 -15.24 -8.97 9.34
N LYS A 299 -15.60 -9.96 10.17
CA LYS A 299 -14.67 -10.59 11.11
C LYS A 299 -13.52 -11.34 10.44
N ILE A 300 -13.77 -11.96 9.29
CA ILE A 300 -12.72 -12.60 8.48
C ILE A 300 -11.79 -11.54 7.90
N ALA A 301 -12.33 -10.43 7.39
CA ALA A 301 -11.55 -9.31 6.88
C ALA A 301 -10.63 -8.73 7.96
N ASP A 302 -11.18 -8.40 9.14
CA ASP A 302 -10.41 -7.87 10.28
C ASP A 302 -9.26 -8.82 10.67
N ARG A 303 -9.49 -10.14 10.62
CA ARG A 303 -8.45 -11.14 10.89
C ARG A 303 -7.38 -11.18 9.82
N TYR A 304 -7.74 -11.06 8.54
CA TYR A 304 -6.75 -10.96 7.48
C TYR A 304 -5.95 -9.66 7.58
N GLU A 305 -6.59 -8.53 7.88
CA GLU A 305 -5.95 -7.23 8.10
C GLU A 305 -4.93 -7.31 9.24
N GLU A 306 -5.35 -7.76 10.43
CA GLU A 306 -4.52 -7.91 11.61
C GLU A 306 -3.30 -8.83 11.36
N ASN A 307 -3.53 -9.97 10.70
CA ASN A 307 -2.45 -10.90 10.34
C ASN A 307 -1.50 -10.32 9.30
N THR A 308 -2.02 -9.55 8.35
CA THR A 308 -1.26 -8.89 7.29
C THR A 308 -0.35 -7.82 7.89
N ASN A 309 -0.88 -6.98 8.78
CA ASN A 309 -0.13 -5.94 9.47
C ASN A 309 0.95 -6.52 10.39
N ARG A 310 0.62 -7.57 11.18
CA ARG A 310 1.60 -8.28 12.01
C ARG A 310 2.76 -8.86 11.21
N ARG A 311 2.46 -9.47 10.05
CA ARG A 311 3.50 -10.01 9.16
C ARG A 311 4.38 -8.91 8.59
N LEU A 312 3.80 -7.78 8.19
CA LEU A 312 4.56 -6.61 7.75
C LEU A 312 5.51 -6.13 8.84
N GLN A 313 5.00 -5.89 10.05
CA GLN A 313 5.80 -5.46 11.19
C GLN A 313 6.93 -6.44 11.51
N SER A 314 6.66 -7.75 11.43
CA SER A 314 7.68 -8.78 11.65
C SER A 314 8.80 -8.74 10.59
N ILE A 315 8.45 -8.50 9.32
CA ILE A 315 9.44 -8.35 8.24
C ILE A 315 10.29 -7.11 8.47
N ILE A 316 9.68 -5.99 8.83
CA ILE A 316 10.38 -4.72 9.12
C ILE A 316 11.34 -4.90 10.31
N ALA A 317 10.87 -5.53 11.39
CA ALA A 317 11.66 -5.75 12.61
C ALA A 317 12.89 -6.65 12.39
N ILE A 318 12.89 -7.51 11.37
CA ILE A 318 14.06 -8.34 11.00
C ILE A 318 14.99 -7.58 10.04
N LEU A 319 14.41 -6.76 9.15
CA LEU A 319 15.18 -5.98 8.18
C LEU A 319 16.11 -4.97 8.86
N GLU A 320 15.65 -4.31 9.92
CA GLU A 320 16.45 -3.28 10.61
C GLU A 320 17.76 -3.84 11.20
N PRO A 321 17.75 -4.87 12.07
CA PRO A 321 18.99 -5.48 12.57
C PRO A 321 19.88 -6.02 11.46
N THR A 322 19.30 -6.61 10.41
CA THR A 322 20.07 -7.18 9.30
C THR A 322 20.86 -6.10 8.56
N LEU A 323 20.22 -4.95 8.28
CA LEU A 323 20.88 -3.82 7.62
C LEU A 323 21.96 -3.20 8.52
N VAL A 324 21.72 -3.09 9.82
CA VAL A 324 22.73 -2.61 10.79
C VAL A 324 23.93 -3.55 10.83
N ILE A 325 23.72 -4.87 10.91
CA ILE A 325 24.82 -5.86 10.90
C ILE A 325 25.64 -5.74 9.61
N ILE A 326 24.99 -5.64 8.45
CA ILE A 326 25.68 -5.46 7.16
C ILE A 326 26.52 -4.19 7.18
N LEU A 327 25.97 -3.06 7.64
CA LEU A 327 26.70 -1.80 7.75
C LEU A 327 27.89 -1.93 8.71
N SER A 328 27.70 -2.52 9.89
CA SER A 328 28.77 -2.74 10.88
C SER A 328 29.89 -3.60 10.33
N VAL A 329 29.58 -4.66 9.57
CA VAL A 329 30.59 -5.50 8.91
C VAL A 329 31.36 -4.70 7.86
N ILE A 330 30.67 -3.93 7.02
CA ILE A 330 31.32 -3.10 5.99
C ILE A 330 32.24 -2.06 6.64
N VAL A 331 31.76 -1.31 7.63
CA VAL A 331 32.54 -0.30 8.35
C VAL A 331 33.72 -0.97 9.08
N GLY A 332 33.49 -2.11 9.74
CA GLY A 332 34.52 -2.88 10.42
C GLY A 332 35.63 -3.36 9.47
N LEU A 333 35.27 -3.85 8.28
CA LEU A 333 36.24 -4.23 7.25
C LEU A 333 37.05 -3.04 6.75
N ILE A 334 36.42 -1.88 6.57
CA ILE A 334 37.12 -0.64 6.20
C ILE A 334 38.09 -0.21 7.30
N LEU A 335 37.66 -0.19 8.57
CA LEU A 335 38.51 0.16 9.70
C LEU A 335 39.67 -0.83 9.87
N LEU A 336 39.43 -2.12 9.71
CA LEU A 336 40.47 -3.15 9.80
C LEU A 336 41.50 -3.03 8.67
N SER A 337 41.04 -2.69 7.45
CA SER A 337 41.93 -2.35 6.33
C SER A 337 42.80 -1.13 6.59
N VAL A 338 42.40 -0.26 7.51
CA VAL A 338 43.13 0.95 7.91
C VAL A 338 44.06 0.69 9.10
N ILE A 339 43.63 -0.09 10.09
CA ILE A 339 44.37 -0.33 11.34
C ILE A 339 45.49 -1.36 11.17
N LEU A 340 45.25 -2.46 10.44
CA LEU A 340 46.27 -3.50 10.22
C LEU A 340 47.58 -2.94 9.64
N PRO A 341 47.55 -2.05 8.64
CA PRO A 341 48.77 -1.49 8.09
C PRO A 341 49.49 -0.52 9.05
N LEU A 342 48.77 0.24 9.88
CA LEU A 342 49.37 1.10 10.92
C LEU A 342 50.13 0.30 11.97
N MET A 343 49.61 -0.87 12.36
CA MET A 343 50.32 -1.77 13.27
C MET A 343 51.63 -2.27 12.67
N GLY A 344 51.63 -2.65 11.38
CA GLY A 344 52.84 -3.08 10.67
C GLY A 344 53.94 -2.01 10.66
N ILE A 345 53.56 -0.75 10.54
CA ILE A 345 54.51 0.38 10.55
C ILE A 345 55.05 0.63 11.96
N MET A 346 54.20 0.61 12.99
CA MET A 346 54.64 0.71 14.38
C MET A 346 55.65 -0.40 14.75
N THR A 347 55.45 -1.62 14.27
CA THR A 347 56.41 -2.72 14.47
C THR A 347 57.69 -2.62 13.64
N SER A 348 57.73 -1.77 12.60
CA SER A 348 58.94 -1.53 11.81
C SER A 348 59.80 -0.37 12.33
N ILE A 349 59.18 0.53 13.12
CA ILE A 349 59.83 1.71 13.70
C ILE A 349 60.33 1.45 15.13
N GLY A 350 59.86 0.39 15.80
CA GLY A 350 60.36 -0.09 17.10
C GLY A 350 61.25 -1.31 16.96
#